data_AF-A0AAN5I4B1-F1
#
_entry.id   AF-A0AAN5I4B1-F1
#
_cell.length_a   1.000
_cell.length_b   1.000
_cell.length_c   1.000
_cell.angle_alpha   90.00
_cell.angle_beta   90.00
_cell.angle_gamma   90.00
#
_symmetry.space_group_name_H-M   'P 1'
#
loop_
_entity.id
_entity.type
_entity.pdbx_description
1 polymer ?
#
loop_
_entity_poly.entity_id
_entity_poly.type
_entity_poly.pdbx_seq_one_letter_code
_entity_poly.pdbx_strand_id
1 'polypeptide(L)'
;DGTKIVLMETASRRILKSHDLEQEKVVFWKCISQETLALVTESSVYHWGITDDSAANRQFKRHESLFGCKIVNYEVENGYAVLIGECEEVALLSPFCLFRDFSSKMSTPTDGEAACFANFKMIENREPSTLFLSSKKNDQGGKLFVFEVGLVPIGNTPFSKSSIDVPFERSFDDDYPIFLQ
;
A
#
# COMPACT_ATOMS: atom_id res chain seq x y z
N ASP A 1 -15.06 -11.00 16.84
CA ASP A 1 -13.71 -10.68 17.37
C ASP A 1 -12.79 -10.12 16.29
N GLY A 2 -12.98 -10.47 15.01
CA GLY A 2 -12.17 -9.98 13.89
C GLY A 2 -10.95 -10.85 13.60
N THR A 3 -10.90 -12.04 14.20
CA THR A 3 -9.84 -13.04 13.99
C THR A 3 -10.25 -14.09 12.97
N LYS A 4 -11.55 -14.39 12.87
CA LYS A 4 -12.12 -15.25 11.83
C LYS A 4 -12.66 -14.44 10.65
N ILE A 5 -12.18 -14.76 9.45
CA ILE A 5 -12.65 -14.20 8.18
C ILE A 5 -13.36 -15.29 7.39
N VAL A 6 -14.49 -14.92 6.77
CA VAL A 6 -15.32 -15.84 5.98
C VAL A 6 -15.56 -15.23 4.60
N LEU A 7 -15.17 -15.98 3.56
CA LEU A 7 -15.56 -15.73 2.19
C LEU A 7 -16.91 -16.40 1.94
N MET A 8 -17.89 -15.62 1.48
CA MET A 8 -19.26 -16.09 1.27
C MET A 8 -19.76 -15.68 -0.10
N GLU A 9 -20.37 -16.62 -0.80
CA GLU A 9 -21.10 -16.36 -2.03
C GLU A 9 -22.40 -15.62 -1.71
N THR A 10 -22.57 -14.41 -2.26
CA THR A 10 -23.68 -13.53 -1.88
C THR A 10 -25.05 -14.10 -2.25
N ALA A 11 -25.17 -14.72 -3.43
CA ALA A 11 -26.46 -15.22 -3.94
C ALA A 11 -26.98 -16.43 -3.16
N SER A 12 -26.11 -17.40 -2.89
CA SER A 12 -26.48 -18.64 -2.18
C SER A 12 -26.33 -18.53 -0.67
N ARG A 13 -25.64 -17.48 -0.17
CA ARG A 13 -25.15 -17.35 1.21
C ARG A 13 -24.30 -18.53 1.67
N ARG A 14 -23.70 -19.26 0.72
CA ARG A 14 -22.82 -20.39 1.01
C ARG A 14 -21.46 -19.85 1.45
N ILE A 15 -20.97 -20.37 2.57
CA ILE A 15 -19.58 -20.15 2.97
C ILE A 15 -18.69 -20.89 1.97
N LEU A 16 -17.88 -20.14 1.25
CA LEU A 16 -16.90 -20.68 0.30
C LEU A 16 -15.62 -21.07 1.04
N LYS A 17 -15.16 -20.21 1.95
CA LYS A 17 -13.90 -20.39 2.68
C LYS A 17 -13.95 -19.69 4.02
N SER A 18 -13.24 -20.21 5.02
CA SER A 18 -13.03 -19.50 6.27
C SER A 18 -11.60 -19.69 6.75
N HIS A 19 -11.02 -18.65 7.31
CA HIS A 19 -9.70 -18.69 7.93
C HIS A 19 -9.76 -18.01 9.29
N ASP A 20 -9.07 -18.61 10.26
CA ASP A 20 -8.95 -18.07 11.61
C ASP A 20 -7.49 -17.67 11.82
N LEU A 21 -7.25 -16.38 12.04
CA LEU A 21 -5.93 -15.82 12.33
C LEU A 21 -5.59 -15.91 13.83
N GLU A 22 -6.29 -16.78 14.56
CA GLU A 22 -6.14 -17.06 15.98
C GLU A 22 -6.30 -15.80 16.83
N GLN A 23 -5.18 -15.19 17.23
CA GLN A 23 -5.10 -14.03 18.12
C GLN A 23 -4.85 -12.71 17.38
N GLU A 24 -4.58 -12.76 16.07
CA GLU A 24 -4.29 -11.56 15.30
C GLU A 24 -5.57 -10.98 14.70
N LYS A 25 -6.12 -9.97 15.38
CA LYS A 25 -7.30 -9.25 14.90
C LYS A 25 -6.98 -8.50 13.61
N VAL A 26 -7.81 -8.70 12.59
CA VAL A 26 -7.76 -7.92 11.35
C VAL A 26 -8.31 -6.53 11.59
N VAL A 27 -7.49 -5.53 11.28
CA VAL A 27 -7.82 -4.10 11.43
C VAL A 27 -8.11 -3.44 10.08
N PHE A 28 -7.64 -4.02 8.97
CA PHE A 28 -7.90 -3.55 7.62
C PHE A 28 -7.81 -4.71 6.61
N TRP A 29 -8.54 -4.61 5.51
CA TRP A 29 -8.50 -5.59 4.43
C TRP A 29 -8.82 -4.93 3.08
N LYS A 30 -8.23 -5.44 2.00
CA LYS A 30 -8.45 -4.94 0.64
C LYS A 30 -8.16 -6.05 -0.38
N CYS A 31 -8.99 -6.15 -1.41
CA CYS A 31 -8.65 -6.98 -2.58
C CYS A 31 -7.49 -6.33 -3.34
N ILE A 32 -6.36 -7.03 -3.43
CA ILE A 32 -5.17 -6.55 -4.16
C ILE A 32 -5.09 -7.15 -5.58
N SER A 33 -5.89 -8.18 -5.85
CA SER A 33 -6.15 -8.70 -7.19
C SER A 33 -7.56 -9.32 -7.22
N GLN A 34 -7.99 -9.84 -8.36
CA GLN A 34 -9.23 -10.60 -8.47
C GLN A 34 -9.22 -11.89 -7.64
N GLU A 35 -8.04 -12.39 -7.29
CA GLU A 35 -7.86 -13.70 -6.65
C GLU A 35 -7.21 -13.62 -5.27
N THR A 36 -6.80 -12.42 -4.84
CA THR A 36 -6.02 -12.26 -3.61
C THR A 36 -6.57 -11.12 -2.75
N LEU A 37 -6.83 -11.47 -1.48
CA LEU A 37 -7.21 -10.55 -0.43
C LEU A 37 -6.03 -10.27 0.48
N ALA A 38 -5.70 -9.00 0.67
CA ALA A 38 -4.76 -8.57 1.70
C ALA A 38 -5.49 -8.38 3.03
N LEU A 39 -4.91 -8.93 4.08
CA LEU A 39 -5.39 -8.83 5.46
C LEU A 39 -4.31 -8.17 6.29
N VAL A 40 -4.65 -7.08 6.96
CA VAL A 40 -3.74 -6.36 7.83
C VAL A 40 -4.20 -6.52 9.26
N THR A 41 -3.34 -7.11 10.08
CA THR A 41 -3.54 -7.27 11.52
C THR A 41 -2.84 -6.14 12.27
N GLU A 42 -2.95 -6.11 13.59
CA GLU A 42 -2.21 -5.14 14.42
C GLU A 42 -0.69 -5.23 14.23
N SER A 43 -0.17 -6.42 13.89
CA SER A 43 1.28 -6.68 13.85
C SER A 43 1.82 -7.08 12.48
N SER A 44 0.97 -7.54 11.56
CA SER A 44 1.43 -8.20 10.33
C SER A 44 0.49 -7.95 9.14
N VAL A 45 1.02 -8.20 7.94
CA VAL A 45 0.26 -8.20 6.68
C VAL A 45 0.29 -9.60 6.09
N TYR A 46 -0.88 -10.08 5.67
CA TYR A 46 -1.09 -11.38 5.05
C TYR A 46 -1.71 -11.23 3.67
N HIS A 47 -1.41 -12.15 2.76
CA HIS A 47 -2.13 -12.33 1.51
C HIS A 47 -2.88 -13.65 1.56
N TRP A 48 -4.12 -13.65 1.12
CA TRP A 48 -5.00 -14.82 1.15
C TRP A 48 -5.64 -15.02 -0.23
N GLY A 49 -5.34 -16.16 -0.86
CA GLY A 49 -6.00 -16.57 -2.08
C GLY A 49 -7.48 -16.85 -1.84
N ILE A 50 -8.37 -16.30 -2.66
CA ILE A 50 -9.82 -16.51 -2.53
C ILE A 50 -10.35 -17.60 -3.47
N THR A 51 -9.59 -17.98 -4.48
CA THR A 51 -9.95 -18.99 -5.49
C THR A 51 -9.40 -20.38 -5.19
N ASP A 52 -8.35 -20.49 -4.39
CA ASP A 52 -7.70 -21.74 -4.01
C ASP A 52 -8.01 -22.13 -2.55
N ASP A 53 -7.50 -23.29 -2.12
CA ASP A 53 -7.62 -23.77 -0.73
C ASP A 53 -6.45 -23.29 0.18
N SER A 54 -5.67 -22.29 -0.24
CA SER A 54 -4.51 -21.83 0.52
C SER A 54 -4.90 -21.14 1.84
N ALA A 55 -4.11 -21.35 2.90
CA ALA A 55 -4.21 -20.54 4.11
C ALA A 55 -3.65 -19.13 3.86
N ALA A 56 -4.07 -18.14 4.65
CA ALA A 56 -3.50 -16.79 4.56
C ALA A 56 -2.00 -16.84 4.88
N ASN A 57 -1.17 -16.32 3.98
CA ASN A 57 0.29 -16.35 4.11
C ASN A 57 0.81 -15.00 4.61
N ARG A 58 1.57 -15.02 5.71
CA ARG A 58 2.18 -13.81 6.27
C ARG A 58 3.29 -13.29 5.35
N GLN A 59 3.10 -12.08 4.85
CA GLN A 59 4.04 -11.43 3.94
C GLN A 59 5.15 -10.69 4.69
N PHE A 60 4.79 -9.88 5.69
CA PHE A 60 5.74 -9.15 6.52
C PHE A 60 5.11 -8.69 7.84
N LYS A 61 5.96 -8.32 8.80
CA LYS A 61 5.55 -7.65 10.04
C LYS A 61 5.46 -6.14 9.81
N ARG A 62 4.44 -5.51 10.38
CA ARG A 62 4.31 -4.04 10.41
C ARG A 62 5.52 -3.44 11.11
N HIS A 63 5.98 -2.32 10.58
CA HIS A 63 7.00 -1.52 11.23
C HIS A 63 6.42 -0.88 12.51
N GLU A 64 7.25 -0.68 13.53
CA GLU A 64 6.82 -0.16 14.84
C GLU A 64 6.18 1.22 14.77
N SER A 65 6.60 2.05 13.80
CA SER A 65 6.03 3.36 13.53
C SER A 65 4.56 3.32 13.07
N LEU A 66 4.07 2.16 12.61
CA LEU A 66 2.67 1.98 12.26
C LEU A 66 1.85 1.41 13.41
N PHE A 67 2.43 1.10 14.58
CA PHE A 67 1.67 0.56 15.69
C PHE A 67 0.68 1.60 16.25
N GLY A 68 -0.55 1.17 16.53
CA GLY A 68 -1.63 2.08 16.96
C GLY A 68 -2.24 2.93 15.83
N CYS A 69 -1.61 2.99 14.65
CA CYS A 69 -2.13 3.75 13.52
C CYS A 69 -3.30 3.02 12.84
N LYS A 70 -4.29 3.80 12.42
CA LYS A 70 -5.42 3.33 11.62
C LYS A 70 -4.94 3.09 10.19
N ILE A 71 -4.99 1.85 9.73
CA ILE A 71 -4.60 1.53 8.35
C ILE A 71 -5.66 2.04 7.38
N VAL A 72 -5.24 2.79 6.37
CA VAL A 72 -6.14 3.44 5.39
C VAL A 72 -6.02 2.86 4.00
N ASN A 73 -4.82 2.42 3.61
CA ASN A 73 -4.61 1.81 2.30
C ASN A 73 -3.50 0.76 2.33
N TYR A 74 -3.57 -0.18 1.39
CA TYR A 74 -2.51 -1.13 1.09
C TYR A 74 -2.52 -1.42 -0.41
N GLU A 75 -1.36 -1.34 -1.03
CA GLU A 75 -1.21 -1.60 -2.47
C GLU A 75 -0.01 -2.49 -2.74
N VAL A 76 -0.10 -3.26 -3.82
CA VAL A 76 0.91 -4.22 -4.25
C VAL A 76 1.03 -4.13 -5.76
N GLU A 77 2.25 -3.99 -6.26
CA GLU A 77 2.54 -3.96 -7.70
C GLU A 77 3.94 -4.55 -7.95
N ASN A 78 4.06 -5.49 -8.90
CA ASN A 78 5.32 -6.06 -9.37
C ASN A 78 6.36 -6.44 -8.29
N GLY A 79 5.92 -7.04 -7.17
CA GLY A 79 6.82 -7.46 -6.09
C GLY A 79 7.16 -6.36 -5.07
N TYR A 80 6.49 -5.21 -5.16
CA TYR A 80 6.53 -4.13 -4.19
C TYR A 80 5.18 -3.99 -3.51
N ALA A 81 5.18 -3.42 -2.30
CA ALA A 81 3.96 -3.03 -1.63
C ALA A 81 4.15 -1.70 -0.88
N VAL A 82 3.04 -1.02 -0.64
CA VAL A 82 2.99 0.13 0.28
C VAL A 82 1.83 -0.05 1.24
N LEU A 83 2.11 0.12 2.53
CA LEU A 83 1.10 0.15 3.60
C LEU A 83 1.01 1.57 4.13
N ILE A 84 -0.20 2.13 4.13
CA ILE A 84 -0.47 3.50 4.54
C ILE A 84 -1.36 3.47 5.77
N GLY A 85 -0.92 4.15 6.83
CA GLY A 85 -1.72 4.33 8.05
C GLY A 85 -1.77 5.79 8.47
N GLU A 86 -2.88 6.19 9.08
CA GLU A 86 -3.03 7.48 9.76
C GLU A 86 -2.73 7.28 11.25
N CYS A 87 -1.70 7.95 11.74
CA CYS A 87 -1.28 7.93 13.13
C CYS A 87 -1.78 9.20 13.84
N GLU A 88 -2.27 9.08 15.06
CA GLU A 88 -2.56 10.26 15.89
C GLU A 88 -1.26 10.71 16.59
N GLU A 89 -0.66 11.79 16.13
CA GLU A 89 0.48 12.41 16.81
C GLU A 89 0.11 13.83 17.25
N VAL A 90 0.13 14.08 18.57
CA VAL A 90 0.08 15.42 19.19
C VAL A 90 -0.88 16.39 18.48
N ALA A 91 -2.18 16.03 18.50
CA ALA A 91 -3.30 16.80 17.97
C ALA A 91 -3.41 16.92 16.43
N LEU A 92 -2.60 16.20 15.64
CA LEU A 92 -2.76 16.10 14.18
C LEU A 92 -2.69 14.64 13.69
N LEU A 93 -3.42 14.33 12.63
CA LEU A 93 -3.29 13.06 11.92
C LEU A 93 -2.03 13.12 11.06
N SER A 94 -1.09 12.20 11.28
CA SER A 94 0.13 12.06 10.51
C SER A 94 0.08 10.76 9.70
N PRO A 95 -0.08 10.84 8.37
CA PRO A 95 -0.06 9.65 7.53
C PRO A 95 1.37 9.11 7.41
N PHE A 96 1.50 7.80 7.54
CA PHE A 96 2.74 7.07 7.48
C PHE A 96 2.69 6.03 6.37
N CYS A 97 3.64 6.11 5.43
CA CYS A 97 3.82 5.13 4.37
C CYS A 97 4.98 4.19 4.68
N LEU A 98 4.74 2.88 4.59
CA LEU A 98 5.76 1.84 4.67
C LEU A 98 5.90 1.17 3.31
N PHE A 99 7.01 1.43 2.62
CA PHE A 99 7.37 0.74 1.39
C PHE A 99 7.97 -0.64 1.71
N ARG A 100 7.60 -1.65 0.94
CA ARG A 100 8.05 -3.04 1.07
C ARG A 100 8.56 -3.54 -0.26
N ASP A 101 9.77 -4.08 -0.27
CA ASP A 101 10.30 -4.90 -1.38
C ASP A 101 10.28 -6.37 -0.96
N PHE A 102 9.51 -7.20 -1.66
CA PHE A 102 9.39 -8.62 -1.35
C PHE A 102 10.67 -9.40 -1.66
N SER A 103 11.46 -8.96 -2.64
CA SER A 103 12.69 -9.65 -3.07
C SER A 103 13.81 -9.51 -2.03
N SER A 104 14.08 -8.27 -1.60
CA SER A 104 15.09 -7.97 -0.57
C SER A 104 14.58 -8.20 0.85
N LYS A 105 13.26 -8.37 1.02
CA LYS A 105 12.58 -8.44 2.31
C LYS A 105 12.84 -7.20 3.18
N MET A 106 13.14 -6.07 2.56
CA MET A 106 13.36 -4.79 3.22
C MET A 106 12.04 -4.02 3.32
N SER A 107 11.79 -3.42 4.48
CA SER A 107 10.69 -2.47 4.68
C SER A 107 11.28 -1.13 5.06
N THR A 108 10.90 -0.07 4.37
CA THR A 108 11.49 1.27 4.54
C THR A 108 10.38 2.29 4.77
N PRO A 109 10.41 3.04 5.88
CA PRO A 109 9.61 4.25 6.05
C PRO A 109 9.77 5.18 4.85
N THR A 110 8.67 5.72 4.34
CA THR A 110 8.70 6.65 3.20
C THR A 110 7.90 7.89 3.54
N ASP A 111 8.47 9.05 3.24
CA ASP A 111 7.79 10.33 3.34
C ASP A 111 6.70 10.41 2.26
N GLY A 112 5.45 10.29 2.69
CA GLY A 112 4.28 10.37 1.84
C GLY A 112 2.99 10.26 2.65
N GLU A 113 2.00 11.07 2.29
CA GLU A 113 0.67 11.07 2.88
C GLU A 113 -0.28 10.14 2.11
N ALA A 114 -0.09 10.11 0.79
CA ALA A 114 -0.67 9.11 -0.10
C ALA A 114 0.41 8.54 -1.02
N ALA A 115 0.24 7.28 -1.42
CA ALA A 115 1.16 6.62 -2.34
C ALA A 115 0.42 5.59 -3.20
N CYS A 116 0.92 5.37 -4.42
CA CYS A 116 0.47 4.32 -5.32
C CYS A 116 1.61 3.84 -6.22
N PHE A 117 1.31 2.85 -7.07
CA PHE A 117 2.20 2.36 -8.11
C PHE A 117 1.61 2.60 -9.50
N ALA A 118 2.48 2.79 -10.50
CA ALA A 118 2.08 2.86 -11.89
C ALA A 118 3.06 2.12 -12.79
N ASN A 119 2.54 1.40 -13.78
CA ASN A 119 3.35 0.83 -14.85
C ASN A 119 3.46 1.83 -16.00
N PHE A 120 4.67 2.27 -16.31
CA PHE A 120 4.91 3.29 -17.32
C PHE A 120 5.98 2.84 -18.31
N LYS A 121 5.62 2.85 -19.59
CA LYS A 121 6.56 2.55 -20.67
C LYS A 121 7.08 3.85 -21.27
N MET A 122 8.35 4.17 -21.01
CA MET A 122 9.01 5.31 -21.63
C MET A 122 9.13 5.15 -23.14
N ILE A 123 9.16 6.29 -23.84
CA ILE A 123 9.42 6.34 -25.27
C ILE A 123 10.80 5.69 -25.51
N GLU A 124 10.88 4.83 -26.52
CA GLU A 124 12.05 4.01 -26.87
C GLU A 124 12.38 2.82 -25.96
N ASN A 125 11.80 2.72 -24.75
CA ASN A 125 11.94 1.53 -23.92
C ASN A 125 11.13 0.36 -24.48
N ARG A 126 11.62 -0.87 -24.26
CA ARG A 126 10.96 -2.09 -24.72
C ARG A 126 9.92 -2.58 -23.72
N GLU A 127 10.33 -2.63 -22.46
CA GLU A 127 9.50 -3.08 -21.34
C GLU A 127 8.99 -1.89 -20.52
N PRO A 128 7.83 -2.00 -19.86
CA PRO A 128 7.38 -1.01 -18.89
C PRO A 128 8.26 -0.99 -17.65
N SER A 129 8.41 0.18 -17.04
CA SER A 129 9.01 0.38 -15.72
C SER A 129 7.92 0.43 -14.67
N THR A 130 8.22 -0.07 -13.45
CA THR A 130 7.35 0.14 -12.29
C THR A 130 7.74 1.43 -11.60
N LEU A 131 6.81 2.38 -11.52
CA LEU A 131 6.99 3.64 -10.83
C LEU A 131 6.27 3.60 -9.49
N PHE A 132 6.91 4.15 -8.47
CA PHE A 132 6.29 4.47 -7.20
C PHE A 132 6.03 5.97 -7.13
N LEU A 133 4.80 6.32 -6.73
CA LEU A 133 4.35 7.69 -6.61
C LEU A 133 4.02 7.96 -5.15
N SER A 134 4.52 9.07 -4.60
CA SER A 134 4.11 9.54 -3.27
C SER A 134 3.78 11.02 -3.29
N SER A 135 2.69 11.40 -2.63
CA SER A 135 2.28 12.78 -2.48
C SER A 135 2.38 13.22 -1.03
N LYS A 136 2.84 14.45 -0.80
CA LYS A 136 2.84 15.08 0.52
C LYS A 136 2.57 16.57 0.41
N LYS A 137 1.92 17.14 1.42
CA LYS A 137 1.82 18.58 1.63
C LYS A 137 2.94 19.06 2.54
N ASN A 138 3.48 20.24 2.24
CA ASN A 138 4.37 20.98 3.12
C ASN A 138 3.96 22.46 3.15
N ASP A 139 4.67 23.28 3.91
CA ASP A 139 4.42 24.73 4.02
C ASP A 139 4.44 25.48 2.67
N GLN A 140 5.05 24.88 1.63
CA GLN A 140 5.15 25.45 0.28
C GLN A 140 4.04 24.94 -0.67
N GLY A 141 3.20 24.01 -0.22
CA GLY A 141 2.13 23.38 -1.01
C GLY A 141 2.28 21.86 -1.11
N GLY A 142 1.52 21.26 -2.04
CA GLY A 142 1.61 19.83 -2.31
C GLY A 142 2.77 19.49 -3.24
N LYS A 143 3.38 18.32 -3.05
CA LYS A 143 4.38 17.76 -3.96
C LYS A 143 4.10 16.29 -4.22
N LEU A 144 4.10 15.93 -5.50
CA LEU A 144 4.07 14.55 -5.99
C LEU A 144 5.48 14.14 -6.41
N PHE A 145 6.02 13.12 -5.78
CA PHE A 145 7.28 12.48 -6.15
C PHE A 145 7.01 11.23 -6.96
N VAL A 146 7.80 11.04 -8.02
CA VAL A 146 7.73 9.86 -8.89
C VAL A 146 9.14 9.30 -9.06
N PHE A 147 9.33 8.02 -8.76
CA PHE A 147 10.60 7.34 -8.97
C PHE A 147 10.41 5.89 -9.41
N GLU A 148 11.35 5.38 -10.21
CA GLU A 148 11.37 3.98 -10.60
C GLU A 148 11.78 3.09 -9.44
N VAL A 149 11.10 1.97 -9.28
CA VAL A 149 11.43 0.92 -8.31
C VAL A 149 11.87 -0.34 -9.02
N GLY A 150 12.87 -1.00 -8.45
CA GLY A 150 13.41 -2.24 -8.95
C GLY A 150 14.55 -2.10 -9.96
N LEU A 151 14.85 -3.22 -10.60
CA LEU A 151 15.91 -3.30 -11.59
C LEU A 151 15.41 -2.80 -12.94
N VAL A 152 16.19 -1.93 -13.56
CA VAL A 152 15.92 -1.46 -14.92
C VAL A 152 16.01 -2.66 -15.88
N PRO A 153 14.97 -2.93 -16.68
CA PRO A 153 15.00 -4.02 -17.65
C PRO A 153 16.18 -3.89 -18.62
N ILE A 154 16.73 -5.02 -19.07
CA ILE A 154 17.89 -5.03 -19.97
C ILE A 154 17.51 -4.34 -21.29
N GLY A 155 18.26 -3.30 -21.65
CA GLY A 155 18.03 -2.51 -22.86
C GLY A 155 17.03 -1.35 -22.68
N ASN A 156 16.49 -1.15 -21.47
CA ASN A 156 15.76 0.07 -21.12
C ASN A 156 16.71 1.15 -20.61
N THR A 157 16.32 2.40 -20.82
CA THR A 157 16.88 3.55 -20.10
C THR A 157 16.12 3.71 -18.77
N PRO A 158 16.78 4.03 -17.64
CA PRO A 158 16.11 4.28 -16.36
C PRO A 158 15.27 5.56 -16.38
N PHE A 159 14.16 5.56 -15.64
CA PHE A 159 13.33 6.74 -15.45
C PHE A 159 14.02 7.69 -14.48
N SER A 160 14.16 8.95 -14.90
CA SER A 160 14.73 9.99 -14.05
C SER A 160 13.70 10.43 -13.02
N LYS A 161 14.05 10.36 -11.73
CA LYS A 161 13.19 10.82 -10.63
C LYS A 161 12.60 12.20 -10.95
N SER A 162 11.28 12.32 -10.78
CA SER A 162 10.53 13.54 -11.05
C SER A 162 9.82 14.01 -9.79
N SER A 163 9.62 15.32 -9.69
CA SER A 163 8.78 15.95 -8.68
C SER A 163 7.90 17.00 -9.32
N ILE A 164 6.61 16.97 -9.00
CA ILE A 164 5.59 17.86 -9.56
C ILE A 164 4.94 18.60 -8.40
N ASP A 165 4.83 19.93 -8.52
CA ASP A 165 4.09 20.72 -7.54
C ASP A 165 2.59 20.50 -7.75
N VAL A 166 1.89 20.16 -6.67
CA VAL A 166 0.44 19.95 -6.64
C VAL A 166 -0.17 21.17 -5.95
N PRO A 167 -1.08 21.91 -6.62
CA PRO A 167 -1.69 23.09 -6.04
C PRO A 167 -2.60 22.70 -4.87
N PHE A 168 -2.40 23.34 -3.72
CA PHE A 168 -3.31 23.30 -2.56
C PHE A 168 -3.87 24.70 -2.34
N GLU A 169 -5.18 24.80 -2.10
CA GLU A 169 -5.80 26.07 -1.74
C GLU A 169 -5.46 26.40 -0.27
N ARG A 170 -4.90 27.60 -0.04
CA ARG A 170 -4.52 28.07 1.31
C ARG A 170 -5.69 28.22 2.29
N SER A 171 -6.92 28.06 1.83
CA SER A 171 -8.11 28.14 2.68
C SER A 171 -8.36 26.86 3.48
N PHE A 172 -7.60 25.79 3.23
CA PHE A 172 -7.73 24.50 3.91
C PHE A 172 -6.36 24.05 4.46
N ASP A 173 -5.96 24.64 5.59
CA ASP A 173 -4.67 24.33 6.22
C ASP A 173 -4.58 22.86 6.67
N ASP A 174 -5.69 22.25 7.07
CA ASP A 174 -5.77 20.85 7.53
C ASP A 174 -5.94 19.81 6.40
N ASP A 175 -6.03 20.22 5.14
CA ASP A 175 -6.24 19.30 4.02
C ASP A 175 -4.94 18.59 3.61
N TYR A 176 -4.98 17.30 3.30
CA TYR A 176 -3.83 16.50 2.86
C TYR A 176 -4.27 15.45 1.81
N PRO A 177 -3.36 14.99 0.91
CA PRO A 177 -3.67 13.93 -0.03
C PRO A 177 -4.02 12.62 0.72
N ILE A 178 -5.21 12.10 0.48
CA ILE A 178 -5.69 10.85 1.09
C ILE A 178 -5.54 9.63 0.17
N PHE A 179 -5.37 9.84 -1.14
CA PHE A 179 -5.36 8.76 -2.12
C PHE A 179 -4.69 9.16 -3.44
N LEU A 180 -3.99 8.21 -4.06
CA LEU A 180 -3.46 8.26 -5.42
C LEU A 180 -3.83 6.95 -6.13
N GLN A 181 -4.06 6.99 -7.45
CA GLN A 181 -4.41 5.82 -8.27
C GLN A 181 -3.90 5.97 -9.70
#